data_AF-A0A7Y7NM93-F1
#
_entry.id   AF-A0A7Y7NM93-F1
#
_cell.length_a   1.000
_cell.length_b   1.000
_cell.length_c   1.000
_cell.angle_alpha   90.00
_cell.angle_beta   90.00
_cell.angle_gamma   90.00
#
_symmetry.space_group_name_H-M   'P 1'
#
loop_
_entity.id
_entity.type
_entity.pdbx_description
1 polymer ?
#
loop_
_entity_poly.entity_id
_entity_poly.type
_entity_poly.pdbx_seq_one_letter_code
_entity_poly.pdbx_strand_id
1 'polypeptide(L)'
;MGDIFSPALFLYLVPAVFAVTGGIMAYNRGRNPLLWGIGSAIFPICIMIVWFEKPKKEVAGHFKRCCKCEEWIKWKENPCRYCGAEQSKF
;
A
#
# COMPACT_ATOMS: atom_id res chain seq x y z
N MET A 1 23.26 7.48 31.19
CA MET A 1 22.38 7.65 30.02
C MET A 1 22.76 6.59 29.00
N GLY A 2 22.28 5.35 29.16
CA GLY A 2 22.82 4.21 28.39
C GLY A 2 21.84 3.13 27.97
N ASP A 3 20.57 3.15 28.40
CA ASP A 3 19.70 1.97 28.28
C ASP A 3 18.34 2.25 27.60
N ILE A 4 18.27 3.26 26.72
CA ILE A 4 17.00 3.67 26.07
C ILE A 4 16.54 2.63 25.03
N PHE A 5 17.46 1.90 24.41
CA PHE A 5 17.16 0.80 23.49
C PHE A 5 17.40 -0.54 24.17
N SER A 6 16.44 -0.97 24.99
CA SER A 6 16.40 -2.38 25.39
C SER A 6 16.26 -3.23 24.11
N PRO A 7 17.08 -4.29 23.92
CA PRO A 7 16.95 -5.18 22.77
C PRO A 7 15.54 -5.77 22.63
N ALA A 8 14.81 -5.90 23.74
CA ALA A 8 13.40 -6.27 23.75
C ALA A 8 12.51 -5.24 23.03
N LEU A 9 12.72 -3.93 23.25
CA LEU A 9 11.94 -2.86 22.61
C LEU A 9 12.10 -2.89 21.09
N PHE A 10 13.33 -3.13 20.61
CA PHE A 10 13.63 -3.24 19.18
C PHE A 10 12.88 -4.41 18.53
N LEU A 11 12.80 -5.56 19.21
CA LEU A 11 12.06 -6.73 18.75
C LEU A 11 10.55 -6.49 18.60
N TYR A 12 9.98 -5.51 19.31
CA TYR A 12 8.54 -5.17 19.17
C TYR A 12 8.31 -4.02 18.18
N LEU A 13 9.15 -2.97 18.22
CA LEU A 13 8.96 -1.78 17.39
C LEU A 13 9.18 -2.07 15.91
N VAL A 14 10.20 -2.86 15.56
CA VAL A 14 10.53 -3.12 14.15
C VAL A 14 9.40 -3.88 13.45
N PRO A 15 8.90 -5.02 13.96
CA PRO A 15 7.73 -5.68 13.39
C PRO A 15 6.48 -4.81 13.38
N ALA A 16 6.26 -3.98 14.41
CA ALA A 16 5.11 -3.08 14.45
C ALA A 16 5.13 -2.06 13.31
N VAL A 17 6.30 -1.48 12.99
CA VAL A 17 6.44 -0.57 11.84
C VAL A 17 6.15 -1.29 10.53
N PHE A 18 6.68 -2.49 10.35
CA PHE A 18 6.40 -3.29 9.15
C PHE A 18 4.92 -3.68 9.05
N ALA A 19 4.29 -4.04 10.17
CA ALA A 19 2.87 -4.39 10.22
C ALA A 19 1.97 -3.24 9.79
N VAL A 20 2.22 -2.04 10.32
CA VAL A 20 1.45 -0.83 10.02
C VAL A 20 1.66 -0.43 8.55
N THR A 21 2.91 -0.42 8.08
CA THR A 21 3.21 -0.05 6.69
C THR A 21 2.63 -1.03 5.68
N GLY A 22 2.74 -2.33 5.91
CA GLY A 22 2.13 -3.35 5.07
C GLY A 22 0.59 -3.30 5.07
N GLY A 23 -0.01 -3.07 6.24
CA GLY A 23 -1.46 -2.91 6.38
C GLY A 23 -2.00 -1.70 5.63
N ILE A 24 -1.37 -0.53 5.78
CA ILE A 24 -1.75 0.70 5.06
C ILE A 24 -1.60 0.51 3.55
N MET A 25 -0.48 -0.09 3.09
CA MET A 25 -0.28 -0.30 1.66
C MET A 25 -1.31 -1.26 1.06
N ALA A 26 -1.69 -2.30 1.81
CA ALA A 26 -2.73 -3.23 1.39
C ALA A 26 -4.12 -2.57 1.36
N TYR A 27 -4.44 -1.73 2.36
CA TYR A 27 -5.69 -0.96 2.39
C TYR A 27 -5.83 -0.07 1.15
N ASN A 28 -4.78 0.69 0.83
CA ASN A 28 -4.74 1.60 -0.32
C ASN A 28 -4.90 0.88 -1.66
N ARG A 29 -4.60 -0.43 -1.72
CA ARG A 29 -4.72 -1.28 -2.92
C ARG A 29 -5.94 -2.20 -2.89
N GLY A 30 -6.81 -2.02 -1.90
CA GLY A 30 -8.09 -2.72 -1.79
C GLY A 30 -7.97 -4.18 -1.39
N ARG A 31 -6.94 -4.52 -0.62
CA ARG A 31 -6.68 -5.86 -0.07
C ARG A 31 -6.99 -5.89 1.43
N ASN A 32 -6.98 -7.08 2.04
CA ASN A 32 -7.21 -7.23 3.47
C ASN A 32 -6.03 -6.66 4.27
N PRO A 33 -6.17 -5.52 4.97
CA PRO A 33 -5.06 -4.86 5.65
C PRO A 33 -4.52 -5.66 6.83
N LEU A 34 -5.37 -6.45 7.50
CA LEU A 34 -4.97 -7.22 8.69
C LEU A 34 -4.10 -8.41 8.29
N LEU A 35 -4.47 -9.12 7.22
CA LEU A 35 -3.68 -10.23 6.70
C LEU A 35 -2.29 -9.77 6.22
N TRP A 36 -2.24 -8.67 5.46
CA TRP A 36 -0.98 -8.14 4.94
C TRP A 36 -0.15 -7.44 6.02
N GLY A 37 -0.79 -6.85 7.04
CA GLY A 37 -0.11 -6.29 8.21
C GLY A 37 0.56 -7.37 9.06
N ILE A 38 -0.16 -8.43 9.43
CA ILE A 38 0.45 -9.54 10.19
C ILE A 38 1.54 -10.24 9.35
N GLY A 39 1.28 -10.47 8.07
CA GLY A 39 2.27 -11.07 7.17
C GLY A 39 3.55 -10.24 7.06
N SER A 40 3.45 -8.91 6.97
CA SER A 40 4.61 -8.01 6.94
C SER A 40 5.33 -7.88 8.27
N ALA A 41 4.62 -8.04 9.40
CA ALA A 41 5.24 -8.07 10.73
C ALA A 41 6.22 -9.23 10.89
N ILE A 42 5.85 -10.41 10.37
CA ILE A 42 6.64 -11.65 10.45
C ILE A 42 7.66 -11.70 9.31
N PHE A 43 7.24 -11.35 8.09
CA PHE A 43 8.03 -11.41 6.87
C PHE A 43 8.00 -10.05 6.17
N PRO A 44 8.98 -9.16 6.43
CA PRO A 44 9.03 -7.82 5.83
C PRO A 44 8.97 -7.81 4.30
N ILE A 45 9.39 -8.91 3.65
CA ILE A 45 9.31 -9.10 2.20
C ILE A 45 7.87 -9.01 1.65
N CYS A 46 6.85 -9.28 2.47
CA CYS A 46 5.44 -9.14 2.07
C CYS A 46 5.10 -7.70 1.65
N ILE A 47 5.79 -6.69 2.20
CA ILE A 47 5.59 -5.28 1.78
C ILE A 47 6.01 -5.09 0.34
N MET A 48 7.16 -5.67 -0.07
CA MET A 48 7.64 -5.60 -1.44
C MET A 48 6.64 -6.24 -2.40
N ILE A 49 6.05 -7.37 -2.01
CA ILE A 49 5.01 -8.05 -2.79
C ILE A 49 3.79 -7.11 -2.99
N VAL A 50 3.26 -6.52 -1.91
CA VAL A 50 2.15 -5.56 -2.02
C VAL A 50 2.52 -4.34 -2.86
N TRP A 51 3.78 -3.92 -2.81
CA TRP A 51 4.24 -2.76 -3.56
C TRP A 51 4.28 -2.99 -5.08
N PHE A 52 4.64 -4.19 -5.54
CA PHE A 52 4.66 -4.51 -6.97
C PHE A 52 3.31 -4.98 -7.52
N GLU A 53 2.46 -5.59 -6.70
CA GLU A 53 1.19 -6.10 -7.20
C GLU A 53 0.19 -4.98 -7.53
N LYS A 54 -0.46 -5.10 -8.69
CA LYS A 54 -1.53 -4.18 -9.10
C LYS A 54 -2.67 -4.16 -8.05
N PRO A 55 -3.35 -3.01 -7.84
CA PRO A 55 -4.54 -2.93 -7.01
C PRO A 55 -5.59 -3.97 -7.45
N LYS A 56 -6.35 -4.54 -6.50
CA LYS A 56 -7.39 -5.54 -6.83
C LYS A 56 -8.74 -4.89 -7.12
N LYS A 57 -8.99 -3.71 -6.54
CA LYS A 57 -10.22 -2.95 -6.68
C LYS A 57 -9.90 -1.47 -6.69
N GLU A 58 -10.81 -0.69 -7.24
CA GLU A 58 -10.77 0.75 -7.12
C GLU A 58 -10.94 1.15 -5.66
N VAL A 59 -10.09 2.06 -5.21
CA VAL A 59 -10.13 2.60 -3.85
C VAL A 59 -10.17 4.11 -3.97
N ALA A 60 -11.31 4.68 -3.57
CA ALA A 60 -11.55 6.11 -3.58
C ALA A 60 -10.38 6.86 -2.91
N GLY A 61 -9.85 7.88 -3.60
CA GLY A 61 -8.71 8.67 -3.13
C GLY A 61 -7.33 8.06 -3.35
N HIS A 62 -7.21 6.78 -3.72
CA HIS A 62 -5.93 6.11 -3.97
C HIS A 62 -5.74 5.74 -5.45
N PHE A 63 -6.41 4.69 -5.91
CA PHE A 63 -6.25 4.13 -7.26
C PHE A 63 -7.62 3.91 -7.92
N LYS A 64 -7.72 4.27 -9.19
CA LYS A 64 -8.88 4.01 -10.07
C LYS A 64 -8.42 3.36 -11.38
N ARG A 65 -9.33 2.72 -12.10
CA ARG A 65 -9.05 2.28 -13.47
C ARG A 65 -9.32 3.41 -14.45
N CYS A 66 -8.49 3.50 -15.48
CA CYS A 66 -8.70 4.43 -16.58
C CYS A 66 -9.94 4.03 -17.38
N CYS A 67 -10.83 4.97 -17.69
CA CYS A 67 -12.06 4.70 -18.44
C CYS A 67 -11.84 4.21 -19.90
N LYS A 68 -10.68 4.54 -20.49
CA LYS A 68 -10.35 4.18 -21.88
C LYS A 68 -9.41 2.96 -22.00
N CYS A 69 -8.28 2.98 -21.30
CA CYS A 69 -7.25 1.94 -21.43
C CYS A 69 -7.21 0.96 -20.25
N GLU A 70 -8.11 1.09 -19.27
CA GLU A 70 -8.28 0.12 -18.18
C GLU A 70 -7.09 -0.10 -17.23
N GLU A 71 -6.00 0.63 -17.43
CA GLU A 71 -4.83 0.63 -16.55
C GLU A 71 -5.10 1.35 -15.22
N TRP A 72 -4.33 0.95 -14.21
CA TRP A 72 -4.42 1.55 -12.87
C TRP A 72 -3.69 2.89 -12.84
N ILE A 73 -4.44 3.93 -12.50
CA ILE A 73 -3.94 5.31 -12.37
C ILE A 73 -4.24 5.84 -10.97
N LYS A 74 -3.54 6.90 -10.56
CA LYS A 74 -3.87 7.55 -9.29
C LYS A 74 -5.24 8.22 -9.37
N TRP A 75 -5.97 8.27 -8.26
CA TRP A 75 -7.34 8.81 -8.24
C TRP A 75 -7.44 10.23 -8.82
N LYS A 76 -6.47 11.08 -8.45
CA LYS A 76 -6.36 12.48 -8.89
C LYS A 76 -5.65 12.67 -10.22
N GLU A 77 -5.25 11.59 -10.89
CA GLU A 77 -4.54 11.66 -12.16
C GLU A 77 -5.52 11.97 -13.30
N ASN A 78 -5.31 13.13 -13.93
CA ASN A 78 -5.99 13.57 -15.14
C ASN A 78 -5.02 14.51 -15.89
N PRO A 79 -4.58 14.20 -17.12
CA PRO A 79 -4.95 13.06 -17.98
C PRO A 79 -4.29 11.73 -17.57
N CYS A 80 -4.75 10.61 -18.15
CA CYS A 80 -4.16 9.29 -17.93
C CYS A 80 -2.70 9.24 -18.44
N ARG A 81 -1.76 8.83 -17.58
CA ARG A 81 -0.32 8.76 -17.92
C ARG A 81 0.00 7.80 -19.07
N TYR A 82 -0.83 6.79 -19.30
CA TYR A 82 -0.59 5.76 -20.31
C TYR A 82 -1.20 6.13 -21.68
N CYS A 83 -2.48 6.51 -21.71
CA CYS A 83 -3.21 6.73 -22.96
C CYS A 83 -3.53 8.21 -23.26
N GLY A 84 -3.24 9.14 -22.34
CA GLY A 84 -3.52 10.56 -22.50
C GLY A 84 -5.00 10.94 -22.44
N ALA A 85 -5.92 9.99 -22.23
CA ALA A 85 -7.34 10.27 -22.15
C ALA A 85 -7.70 11.07 -20.90
N GLU A 86 -8.61 12.03 -21.04
CA GLU A 86 -9.18 12.75 -19.91
C GLU A 86 -9.99 11.79 -19.03
N GLN A 87 -9.75 11.87 -17.73
CA GLN A 87 -10.43 11.06 -16.73
C GLN A 87 -11.48 11.93 -16.07
N SER A 88 -12.74 11.51 -16.14
CA SER A 88 -13.83 12.24 -15.52
C SER A 88 -13.59 12.37 -14.01
N LYS A 89 -13.67 13.60 -13.50
CA LYS A 89 -13.69 13.88 -12.06
C LYS A 89 -15.03 13.36 -11.54
N PHE A 90 -15.01 12.26 -10.80
CA PHE A 90 -16.06 11.91 -9.87
C PHE A 90 -15.54 12.17 -8.46
#